data_AF-A0A060C817-F1
#
_entry.id   AF-A0A060C817-F1
#
_cell.length_a   1.000
_cell.length_b   1.000
_cell.length_c   1.000
_cell.angle_alpha   90.00
_cell.angle_beta   90.00
_cell.angle_gamma   90.00
#
_symmetry.space_group_name_H-M   'P 1'
#
loop_
_entity.id
_entity.type
_entity.pdbx_description
1 polymer ?
#
loop_
_entity_poly.entity_id
_entity_poly.type
_entity_poly.pdbx_seq_one_letter_code
_entity_poly.pdbx_strand_id
1 'polypeptide(L)'
;DPQKRGAYQNFGDLYLDFGKQASEGNVTDYRRELSLDNAIGSVSYKLNGVKFLREYFASNPDSVIAMRLTTPGNKGKLNFSVSLDDAHPGIKTLHKNHITIKGKLDLLSYEAQVMVMNEGENSRPLRTR
;
A
#
# COMPACT_ATOMS: atom_id res chain seq x y z
N ASP A 1 22.60 11.55 -28.56
CA ASP A 1 21.87 12.49 -27.70
C ASP A 1 21.44 11.75 -26.43
N PRO A 2 21.99 12.08 -25.25
CA PRO A 2 21.59 11.50 -23.97
C PRO A 2 20.09 11.62 -23.70
N GLN A 3 19.40 12.61 -24.27
CA GLN A 3 17.94 12.73 -24.16
C GLN A 3 17.17 11.65 -24.95
N LYS A 4 17.79 10.96 -25.90
CA LYS A 4 17.15 9.88 -26.68
C LYS A 4 17.15 8.51 -26.00
N ARG A 5 17.88 8.31 -24.89
CA ARG A 5 18.02 6.99 -24.25
C ARG A 5 17.01 6.73 -23.13
N GLY A 6 16.29 7.77 -22.69
CA GLY A 6 15.45 7.71 -21.49
C GLY A 6 16.27 7.53 -20.21
N ALA A 7 15.57 7.38 -19.08
CA ALA A 7 16.16 7.09 -17.77
C ALA A 7 15.23 6.18 -16.97
N TYR A 8 15.77 5.50 -15.96
CA TYR A 8 14.94 4.88 -14.92
C TYR A 8 14.19 5.97 -14.16
N GLN A 9 12.90 5.75 -13.92
CA GLN A 9 12.04 6.72 -13.25
C GLN A 9 11.31 6.04 -12.09
N ASN A 10 11.10 6.77 -11.00
CA ASN A 10 10.17 6.34 -9.96
C ASN A 10 8.79 6.15 -10.58
N PHE A 11 8.08 5.09 -10.21
CA PHE A 11 6.70 4.90 -10.65
C PHE A 11 5.74 5.77 -9.84
N GLY A 12 5.92 5.80 -8.52
CA GLY A 12 4.98 6.40 -7.59
C GLY A 12 4.95 5.71 -6.24
N ASP A 13 4.01 6.11 -5.40
CA ASP A 13 3.97 5.73 -3.99
C ASP A 13 2.58 5.22 -3.59
N LEU A 14 2.54 4.10 -2.86
CA LEU A 14 1.32 3.61 -2.21
C LEU A 14 1.30 4.05 -0.75
N TYR A 15 0.38 4.94 -0.40
CA TYR A 15 0.23 5.43 0.96
C TYR A 15 -0.89 4.71 1.71
N LEU A 16 -0.61 4.42 2.98
CA LEU A 16 -1.57 3.93 3.96
C LEU A 16 -1.68 4.95 5.08
N ASP A 17 -2.82 5.63 5.14
CA ASP A 17 -3.12 6.62 6.19
C ASP A 17 -4.02 5.99 7.26
N PHE A 18 -3.46 5.80 8.45
CA PHE A 18 -4.16 5.24 9.63
C PHE A 18 -4.90 6.31 10.45
N GLY A 19 -4.94 7.56 9.97
CA GLY A 19 -5.70 8.67 10.51
C GLY A 19 -5.33 9.04 11.95
N LYS A 20 -6.28 9.71 12.62
CA LYS A 20 -6.12 10.21 13.99
C LYS A 20 -5.75 9.14 15.00
N GLN A 21 -6.24 7.93 14.80
CA GLN A 21 -5.92 6.77 15.64
C GLN A 21 -4.41 6.57 15.77
N ALA A 22 -3.65 6.75 14.68
CA ALA A 22 -2.20 6.58 14.69
C ALA A 22 -1.44 7.84 15.13
N SER A 23 -1.97 9.04 14.85
CA SER A 23 -1.29 10.28 15.22
C SER A 23 -1.47 10.68 16.69
N GLU A 24 -2.57 10.26 17.32
CA GLU A 24 -2.92 10.60 18.71
C GLU A 24 -2.81 9.39 19.66
N GLY A 25 -2.62 8.18 19.13
CA GLY A 25 -2.55 6.96 19.93
C GLY A 25 -1.16 6.67 20.48
N ASN A 26 -1.12 5.93 21.59
CA ASN A 26 0.14 5.48 22.19
C ASN A 26 0.70 4.29 21.40
N VAL A 27 1.88 4.47 20.80
CA VAL A 27 2.59 3.43 20.04
C VAL A 27 3.70 2.84 20.88
N THR A 28 3.69 1.51 21.03
CA THR A 28 4.75 0.76 21.71
C THR A 28 5.17 -0.46 20.90
N ASP A 29 6.24 -1.12 21.33
CA ASP A 29 6.72 -2.39 20.76
C ASP A 29 6.94 -2.36 19.23
N TYR A 30 7.40 -1.22 18.71
CA TYR A 30 7.67 -1.08 17.27
C TYR A 30 8.85 -1.94 16.85
N ARG A 31 8.66 -2.70 15.77
CA ARG A 31 9.71 -3.46 15.10
C ARG A 31 9.46 -3.45 13.60
N ARG A 32 10.51 -3.23 12.82
CA ARG A 32 10.53 -3.41 11.37
C ARG A 32 11.68 -4.34 11.00
N GLU A 33 11.44 -5.27 10.10
CA GLU A 33 12.45 -6.22 9.63
C GLU A 33 12.23 -6.62 8.18
N LEU A 34 13.27 -7.19 7.59
CA LEU A 34 13.22 -7.91 6.33
C LEU A 34 13.81 -9.30 6.59
N SER A 35 12.99 -10.34 6.49
CA SER A 35 13.46 -11.72 6.53
C SER A 35 14.08 -12.07 5.17
N LEU A 36 15.38 -12.36 5.14
CA LEU A 36 16.06 -12.78 3.91
C LEU A 36 15.70 -14.22 3.53
N ASP A 37 15.41 -15.07 4.51
CA ASP A 37 15.03 -16.48 4.28
C ASP A 37 13.67 -16.59 3.58
N ASN A 38 12.72 -15.70 3.93
CA ASN A 38 11.36 -15.73 3.39
C ASN A 38 11.06 -14.60 2.39
N ALA A 39 12.00 -13.65 2.21
CA ALA A 39 11.80 -12.43 1.42
C ALA A 39 10.58 -11.57 1.83
N ILE A 40 10.22 -11.60 3.12
CA ILE A 40 9.07 -10.86 3.68
C ILE A 40 9.57 -9.66 4.47
N GLY A 41 9.11 -8.47 4.09
CA GLY A 41 9.20 -7.28 4.93
C GLY A 41 8.06 -7.26 5.93
N SER A 42 8.35 -6.97 7.19
CA SER A 42 7.33 -6.90 8.24
C SER A 42 7.46 -5.65 9.10
N VAL A 43 6.33 -5.13 9.55
CA VAL A 43 6.24 -4.07 10.57
C VAL A 43 5.20 -4.46 11.60
N SER A 44 5.62 -4.54 12.86
CA SER A 44 4.74 -4.80 14.00
C SER A 44 4.84 -3.70 15.04
N TYR A 45 3.71 -3.34 15.63
CA TYR A 45 3.65 -2.39 16.74
C TYR A 45 2.37 -2.62 17.54
N LYS A 46 2.29 -2.07 18.74
CA LYS A 46 1.03 -1.92 19.47
C LYS A 46 0.56 -0.48 19.38
N LEU A 47 -0.73 -0.28 19.12
CA LEU A 47 -1.37 1.02 19.15
C LEU A 47 -2.54 0.95 20.12
N ASN A 48 -2.48 1.72 21.21
CA ASN A 48 -3.44 1.65 22.31
C ASN A 48 -3.67 0.21 22.79
N GLY A 49 -2.58 -0.57 22.91
CA GLY A 49 -2.61 -1.97 23.35
C GLY A 49 -2.97 -3.00 22.28
N VAL A 50 -3.51 -2.60 21.12
CA VAL A 50 -3.84 -3.52 20.02
C VAL A 50 -2.61 -3.76 19.15
N LYS A 51 -2.26 -5.03 18.90
CA LYS A 51 -1.16 -5.39 18.00
C LYS A 51 -1.57 -5.19 16.54
N PHE A 52 -0.77 -4.44 15.80
CA PHE A 52 -0.83 -4.29 14.35
C PHE A 52 0.34 -5.05 13.72
N LEU A 53 0.07 -5.74 12.61
CA LEU A 53 1.07 -6.42 11.81
C LEU A 53 0.85 -6.07 10.34
N ARG A 54 1.92 -5.64 9.67
CA ARG A 54 1.99 -5.43 8.23
C ARG A 54 3.05 -6.36 7.67
N GLU A 55 2.71 -7.13 6.66
CA GLU A 55 3.63 -8.02 5.94
C GLU A 55 3.53 -7.73 4.45
N TYR A 56 4.66 -7.67 3.75
CA TYR A 56 4.68 -7.37 2.31
C TYR A 56 5.82 -8.08 1.60
N PHE A 57 5.57 -8.45 0.34
CA PHE A 57 6.52 -9.12 -0.54
C PHE A 57 6.16 -8.89 -2.02
N ALA A 58 7.12 -9.14 -2.91
CA ALA A 58 6.89 -9.16 -4.36
C ALA A 58 6.89 -10.62 -4.83
N SER A 59 5.72 -11.12 -5.24
CA SER A 59 5.56 -12.47 -5.76
C SER A 59 6.00 -12.53 -7.21
N ASN A 60 7.07 -13.28 -7.48
CA ASN A 60 7.43 -13.67 -8.85
C ASN A 60 6.39 -14.60 -9.52
N PRO A 61 5.92 -15.69 -8.88
CA PRO A 61 4.98 -16.61 -9.54
C PRO A 61 3.62 -15.97 -9.85
N ASP A 62 3.16 -15.04 -9.00
CA ASP A 62 1.87 -14.35 -9.20
C ASP A 62 2.01 -13.00 -9.91
N SER A 63 3.24 -12.52 -10.13
CA SER A 63 3.53 -11.21 -10.73
C SER A 63 2.85 -10.02 -10.05
N VAL A 64 2.78 -10.04 -8.71
CA VAL A 64 2.15 -8.98 -7.90
C VAL A 64 3.00 -8.58 -6.70
N ILE A 65 2.85 -7.34 -6.25
CA ILE A 65 3.26 -6.93 -4.90
C ILE A 65 2.06 -7.13 -3.99
N ALA A 66 2.22 -7.94 -2.94
CA ALA A 66 1.18 -8.23 -1.98
C ALA A 66 1.51 -7.60 -0.62
N MET A 67 0.48 -7.10 0.06
CA MET A 67 0.59 -6.61 1.42
C MET A 67 -0.60 -7.12 2.25
N ARG A 68 -0.31 -7.68 3.42
CA ARG A 68 -1.32 -8.10 4.40
C ARG A 68 -1.23 -7.21 5.64
N LEU A 69 -2.38 -6.70 6.08
CA LEU A 69 -2.52 -5.93 7.30
C LEU A 69 -3.46 -6.67 8.24
N THR A 70 -3.03 -6.90 9.48
CA THR A 70 -3.84 -7.61 10.48
C THR A 70 -3.77 -6.98 11.86
N THR A 71 -4.83 -7.20 12.64
CA THR A 71 -4.87 -6.98 14.09
C THR A 71 -5.24 -8.29 14.78
N PRO A 72 -4.27 -9.20 15.03
CA PRO A 72 -4.54 -10.54 15.55
C PRO A 72 -5.37 -10.51 16.84
N GLY A 73 -6.39 -11.36 16.93
CA GLY A 73 -7.29 -11.42 18.08
C GLY A 73 -8.23 -10.22 18.25
N ASN A 74 -8.22 -9.26 17.32
CA ASN A 74 -8.99 -8.02 17.42
C ASN A 74 -9.78 -7.74 16.14
N LYS A 75 -11.11 -7.84 16.19
CA LYS A 75 -12.00 -7.48 15.07
C LYS A 75 -12.28 -5.97 15.06
N GLY A 76 -12.38 -5.36 13.87
CA GLY A 76 -12.80 -3.97 13.69
C GLY A 76 -11.81 -2.88 14.13
N LYS A 77 -10.57 -3.24 14.51
CA LYS A 77 -9.53 -2.28 14.96
C LYS A 77 -8.63 -1.77 13.84
N LEU A 78 -8.68 -2.38 12.66
CA LEU A 78 -7.91 -1.97 11.50
C LEU A 78 -8.75 -1.01 10.63
N ASN A 79 -8.38 0.26 10.64
CA ASN A 79 -8.98 1.31 9.83
C ASN A 79 -7.86 2.13 9.17
N PHE A 80 -7.94 2.32 7.86
CA PHE A 80 -6.98 3.12 7.11
C PHE A 80 -7.60 3.59 5.78
N SER A 81 -7.01 4.62 5.19
CA SER A 81 -7.23 5.02 3.80
C SER A 81 -6.04 4.59 2.94
N VAL A 82 -6.30 4.26 1.68
CA VAL A 82 -5.27 3.95 0.67
C VAL A 82 -5.28 5.05 -0.38
N SER A 83 -4.11 5.55 -0.75
CA SER A 83 -3.92 6.31 -1.99
C SER A 83 -2.72 5.79 -2.76
N LEU A 84 -2.82 5.82 -4.09
CA LEU A 84 -1.70 5.57 -4.99
C LEU A 84 -1.36 6.88 -5.68
N ASP A 85 -0.14 7.38 -5.51
CA ASP A 85 0.29 8.65 -6.08
C ASP A 85 1.24 8.39 -7.24
N ASP A 86 0.98 9.04 -8.37
CA ASP A 86 1.79 8.94 -9.58
C ASP A 86 3.00 9.88 -9.46
N ALA A 87 4.20 9.40 -9.81
CA ALA A 87 5.37 10.26 -9.94
C ALA A 87 5.34 11.11 -11.22
N HIS A 88 4.38 10.85 -12.10
CA HIS A 88 4.19 11.44 -13.42
C HIS A 88 2.78 12.02 -13.58
N PRO A 89 2.52 12.83 -14.61
CA PRO A 89 1.18 13.36 -14.90
C PRO A 89 0.27 12.27 -15.52
N GLY A 90 -0.20 11.33 -14.71
CA GLY A 90 -1.18 10.30 -15.10
C GLY A 90 -2.62 10.62 -14.68
N ILE A 91 -3.54 9.77 -15.15
CA ILE A 91 -4.95 9.78 -14.78
C ILE A 91 -5.18 8.72 -13.70
N LYS A 92 -5.69 9.16 -12.54
CA LYS A 92 -6.06 8.29 -11.41
C LYS A 92 -7.56 8.08 -11.40
N THR A 93 -7.99 6.82 -11.36
CA THR A 93 -9.41 6.44 -11.28
C THR A 93 -9.64 5.51 -10.11
N LEU A 94 -10.79 5.66 -9.45
CA LEU A 94 -11.24 4.76 -8.40
C LEU A 94 -12.53 4.09 -8.86
N HIS A 95 -12.55 2.75 -8.87
CA HIS A 95 -13.74 1.96 -9.16
C HIS A 95 -13.89 0.83 -8.14
N LYS A 96 -14.92 0.91 -7.30
CA LYS A 96 -15.17 -0.01 -6.16
C LYS A 96 -13.95 -0.12 -5.23
N ASN A 97 -13.22 -1.23 -5.28
CA ASN A 97 -12.04 -1.52 -4.48
C ASN A 97 -10.73 -1.48 -5.29
N HIS A 98 -10.77 -0.92 -6.51
CA HIS A 98 -9.62 -0.78 -7.39
C HIS A 98 -9.24 0.69 -7.56
N ILE A 99 -7.99 1.02 -7.27
CA ILE A 99 -7.37 2.28 -7.67
C ILE A 99 -6.50 1.96 -8.89
N THR A 100 -6.67 2.72 -9.97
CA THR A 100 -5.87 2.59 -11.19
C THR A 100 -5.22 3.92 -11.51
N ILE A 101 -3.94 3.87 -11.92
CA ILE A 101 -3.23 4.99 -12.52
C ILE A 101 -2.83 4.57 -13.93
N LYS A 102 -3.10 5.43 -14.91
CA LYS A 102 -2.64 5.26 -16.29
C LYS A 102 -1.99 6.52 -16.79
N GLY A 103 -0.91 6.38 -17.55
CA GLY A 103 -0.28 7.52 -18.19
C GLY A 103 0.58 7.12 -19.38
N LYS A 104 1.21 8.14 -19.95
CA LYS A 104 2.11 7.99 -21.09
C LYS A 104 3.34 8.85 -20.87
N LEU A 105 4.50 8.21 -20.93
CA LEU A 105 5.81 8.84 -21.07
C LEU A 105 6.17 8.90 -22.55
N ASP A 106 7.27 9.55 -22.89
CA ASP A 106 7.71 9.76 -24.27
C ASP A 106 7.80 8.45 -25.09
N LEU A 107 8.25 7.37 -24.45
CA LEU A 107 8.54 6.09 -25.13
C LEU A 107 7.61 4.93 -24.72
N LEU A 108 6.81 5.09 -23.68
CA LEU A 108 5.99 4.00 -23.14
C LEU A 108 4.69 4.50 -22.51
N SER A 109 3.67 3.66 -22.57
CA SER A 109 2.48 3.78 -21.73
C SER A 109 2.65 2.92 -20.49
N TYR A 110 2.11 3.38 -19.36
CA TYR A 110 2.21 2.68 -18.09
C TYR A 110 0.86 2.62 -17.39
N GLU A 111 0.71 1.61 -16.55
CA GLU A 111 -0.46 1.39 -15.73
C GLU A 111 -0.07 0.71 -14.41
N ALA A 112 -0.66 1.14 -13.31
CA ALA A 112 -0.66 0.41 -12.04
C ALA A 112 -2.07 0.28 -11.51
N GLN A 113 -2.34 -0.86 -10.87
CA GLN A 113 -3.59 -1.15 -10.20
C GLN A 113 -3.33 -1.60 -8.76
N VAL A 114 -4.14 -1.11 -7.84
CA VAL A 114 -4.18 -1.54 -6.45
C VAL A 114 -5.58 -2.05 -6.17
N MET A 115 -5.68 -3.32 -5.79
CA MET A 115 -6.93 -3.94 -5.36
C MET A 115 -6.91 -4.11 -3.83
N VAL A 116 -7.94 -3.63 -3.15
CA VAL A 116 -8.11 -3.82 -1.71
C VAL A 116 -9.11 -4.95 -1.46
N MET A 117 -8.66 -6.00 -0.76
CA MET A 117 -9.51 -7.10 -0.29
C MET A 117 -9.62 -7.01 1.23
N ASN A 118 -10.85 -7.05 1.76
CA ASN A 118 -11.10 -7.07 3.19
C ASN A 118 -11.62 -8.47 3.60
N GLU A 119 -11.32 -8.89 4.83
CA GLU A 119 -11.84 -10.11 5.46
C GLU A 119 -12.86 -9.81 6.59
N GLY A 120 -13.35 -8.57 6.70
CA GLY A 120 -14.17 -8.08 7.82
C GLY A 120 -15.50 -7.46 7.40
N GLU A 121 -16.54 -7.62 8.23
CA GLU A 121 -17.95 -7.33 7.90
C GLU A 121 -18.29 -5.89 7.42
N ASN A 122 -17.39 -4.91 7.56
CA ASN A 122 -17.65 -3.51 7.20
C ASN A 122 -16.64 -2.97 6.16
N SER A 123 -16.88 -3.19 4.87
CA SER A 123 -16.21 -2.43 3.81
C SER A 123 -16.96 -1.11 3.57
N ARG A 124 -16.43 0.01 4.06
CA ARG A 124 -16.81 1.31 3.50
C ARG A 124 -16.15 1.44 2.12
N PRO A 125 -16.84 1.95 1.09
CA PRO A 125 -16.24 2.16 -0.22
C PRO A 125 -14.99 3.05 -0.08
N LEU A 126 -13.96 2.73 -0.85
CA LEU A 126 -12.79 3.60 -0.98
C LEU A 126 -13.27 5.01 -1.33
N ARG A 127 -12.64 6.02 -0.73
CA ARG A 127 -12.90 7.43 -1.04
C ARG A 127 -11.62 8.02 -1.59
N THR A 128 -11.67 8.62 -2.77
CA THR A 128 -10.61 9.52 -3.24
C THR A 128 -10.65 10.79 -2.40
N ARG A 129 -9.50 11.21 -1.88
CA ARG A 129 -9.28 12.63 -1.58
C ARG A 129 -8.90 13.34 -2.87
#